data_AF-A0A523SKK8-F1
#
_entry.id   AF-A0A523SKK8-F1
#
_cell.length_a   1.000
_cell.length_b   1.000
_cell.length_c   1.000
_cell.angle_alpha   90.00
_cell.angle_beta   90.00
_cell.angle_gamma   90.00
#
_symmetry.space_group_name_H-M   'P 1'
#
loop_
_entity.id
_entity.type
_entity.pdbx_description
1 polymer ?
#
loop_
_entity_poly.entity_id
_entity_poly.type
_entity_poly.pdbx_seq_one_letter_code
_entity_poly.pdbx_strand_id
1 'polypeptide(L)'
;MYRLILVVLSLLLISCGSKTSSSPVQLHSIRNINDISLSEEALKGIEDNGFIVTETAEDDMYEVYSKLAKRKRPVFVTTDIVLHTNHLLFDYILRIIEIHELHERVAVLSEGLLNELTGIHGKEKLNDFEQQALERTIGFFALPCKILSIPVHLPKSIEQKVTSELQLIEKAEGFAQSPLFDIKEDYSQYKPRGHYTRNETLKNYFKVMMWFGRMPFYLKPPSSAVGFENQEEMGKNLTLSALYITYVLENNSLLYDTYKSIYEITSFLVGESDDLTPFDYSTLLKEVYGAESGRASLSIDHLLAAFISRAQEKPAPSIVSGVLLDTETDTFPRSFKFMGQRFIPDSYIFQNLVYDRVTR
;
A
#
# COMPACT_ATOMS: atom_id res chain seq x y z
N MET A 1 8.82 35.55 6.59
CA MET A 1 9.43 34.37 5.93
C MET A 1 9.09 33.17 6.80
N TYR A 2 8.17 32.26 6.52
CA TYR A 2 7.17 32.03 5.46
C TYR A 2 5.85 31.71 6.18
N ARG A 3 4.72 32.24 5.68
CA ARG A 3 3.39 31.97 6.25
C ARG A 3 2.90 30.60 5.76
N LEU A 4 2.70 29.66 6.69
CA LEU A 4 1.97 28.42 6.48
C LEU A 4 0.50 28.78 6.24
N ILE A 5 -0.01 28.59 5.02
CA ILE A 5 -1.44 28.69 4.73
C ILE A 5 -2.02 27.30 5.00
N LEU A 6 -2.61 27.14 6.18
CA LEU A 6 -3.49 26.02 6.52
C LEU A 6 -4.77 26.16 5.68
N VAL A 7 -4.90 25.37 4.62
CA VAL A 7 -6.17 25.18 3.94
C VAL A 7 -6.97 24.18 4.77
N VAL A 8 -7.79 24.71 5.67
CA VAL A 8 -8.82 23.94 6.37
C VAL A 8 -9.89 23.57 5.33
N LEU A 9 -9.88 22.33 4.87
CA LEU A 9 -10.95 21.76 4.06
C LEU A 9 -12.17 21.59 4.98
N SER A 10 -13.04 22.60 5.01
CA SER A 10 -14.33 22.49 5.66
C SER A 10 -15.23 21.60 4.81
N LEU A 11 -15.39 20.35 5.23
CA LEU A 11 -16.49 19.49 4.80
C LEU A 11 -17.79 20.07 5.35
N LEU A 12 -18.34 21.06 4.65
CA LEU A 12 -19.74 21.43 4.77
C LEU A 12 -20.55 20.28 4.18
N LEU A 13 -21.01 19.38 5.06
CA LEU A 13 -22.09 18.46 4.78
C LEU A 13 -23.35 19.29 4.52
N ILE A 14 -23.51 19.74 3.27
CA ILE A 14 -24.80 20.21 2.78
C ILE A 14 -25.65 18.94 2.65
N SER A 15 -26.42 18.66 3.69
CA SER A 15 -27.58 17.79 3.62
C SER A 15 -28.58 18.43 2.66
N CYS A 16 -28.36 18.28 1.36
CA CYS A 16 -29.37 18.54 0.34
C CYS A 16 -30.41 17.43 0.44
N GLY A 17 -31.42 17.63 1.28
CA GLY A 17 -32.68 16.92 1.12
C GLY A 17 -33.35 17.39 -0.17
N SER A 18 -32.93 16.88 -1.32
CA SER A 18 -33.59 17.17 -2.59
C SER A 18 -34.87 16.33 -2.65
N LYS A 19 -36.00 16.97 -2.36
CA LYS A 19 -37.23 16.56 -3.05
C LYS A 19 -37.01 16.88 -4.52
N THR A 20 -36.61 15.91 -5.33
CA THR A 20 -36.55 16.04 -6.78
C THR A 20 -37.97 16.14 -7.31
N SER A 21 -38.55 17.34 -7.28
CA SER A 21 -39.69 17.67 -8.13
C SER A 21 -39.13 17.94 -9.52
N SER A 22 -39.15 16.92 -10.39
CA SER A 22 -38.93 17.10 -11.82
C SER A 22 -40.14 17.83 -12.41
N SER A 23 -40.16 19.15 -12.29
CA SER A 23 -41.07 19.96 -13.10
C SER A 23 -40.53 19.93 -14.53
N PRO A 24 -41.34 19.53 -15.53
CA PRO A 24 -40.87 19.44 -16.91
C PRO A 24 -40.33 20.78 -17.38
N VAL A 25 -39.15 20.74 -18.01
CA VAL A 25 -38.49 21.97 -18.48
C VAL A 25 -39.19 22.44 -19.75
N GLN A 26 -39.69 23.68 -19.70
CA GLN A 26 -40.33 24.30 -20.85
C GLN A 26 -39.28 24.74 -21.88
N LEU A 27 -39.10 23.98 -22.96
CA LEU A 27 -38.06 24.21 -23.98
C LEU A 27 -38.11 25.62 -24.59
N HIS A 28 -39.32 26.19 -24.74
CA HIS A 28 -39.53 27.54 -25.27
C HIS A 28 -38.96 28.67 -24.39
N SER A 29 -38.65 28.39 -23.12
CA SER A 29 -37.99 29.35 -22.23
C SER A 29 -36.45 29.38 -22.39
N ILE A 30 -35.87 28.42 -23.12
CA ILE A 30 -34.42 28.30 -23.31
C ILE A 30 -33.99 29.12 -24.53
N ARG A 31 -33.20 30.17 -24.30
CA ARG A 31 -32.83 31.17 -25.32
C ARG A 31 -32.07 30.62 -26.52
N ASN A 32 -31.26 29.58 -26.32
CA ASN A 32 -30.28 29.08 -27.29
C ASN A 32 -30.59 27.65 -27.78
N ILE A 33 -31.81 27.15 -27.56
CA ILE A 33 -32.15 25.75 -27.89
C ILE A 33 -32.06 25.46 -29.39
N ASN A 34 -32.34 26.46 -30.23
CA ASN A 34 -32.26 26.35 -31.69
C ASN A 34 -30.82 26.51 -32.23
N ASP A 35 -29.87 26.96 -31.40
CA ASP A 35 -28.46 27.12 -31.80
C ASP A 35 -27.68 25.80 -31.75
N ILE A 36 -28.32 24.74 -31.23
CA ILE A 36 -27.74 23.41 -31.04
C ILE A 36 -28.61 22.41 -31.79
N SER A 37 -28.02 21.69 -32.74
CA SER A 37 -28.68 20.55 -33.36
C SER A 37 -28.78 19.42 -32.34
N LEU A 38 -30.00 19.14 -31.88
CA LEU A 38 -30.37 18.08 -30.95
C LEU A 38 -31.36 17.13 -31.64
N SER A 39 -31.26 15.83 -31.37
CA SER A 39 -32.25 14.87 -31.84
C SER A 39 -33.57 15.01 -31.07
N GLU A 40 -34.65 14.42 -31.58
CA GLU A 40 -35.93 14.40 -30.86
C GLU A 40 -35.82 13.69 -29.51
N GLU A 41 -35.02 12.61 -29.41
CA GLU A 41 -34.78 11.95 -28.12
C GLU A 41 -34.06 12.87 -27.14
N ALA A 42 -33.10 13.66 -27.60
CA ALA A 42 -32.37 14.61 -26.78
C ALA A 42 -33.28 15.74 -26.26
N LEU A 43 -34.18 16.26 -27.11
CA LEU A 43 -35.16 17.28 -26.69
C LEU A 43 -36.10 16.74 -25.62
N LYS A 44 -36.62 15.53 -25.81
CA LYS A 44 -37.47 14.85 -24.83
C LYS A 44 -36.74 14.60 -23.51
N GLY A 45 -35.48 14.18 -23.57
CA GLY A 45 -34.65 13.99 -22.39
C GLY A 45 -34.46 15.28 -21.56
N ILE A 46 -34.33 16.44 -22.23
CA ILE A 46 -34.28 17.74 -21.58
C ILE A 46 -35.63 18.10 -20.96
N GLU A 47 -36.75 17.86 -21.63
CA GLU A 47 -38.09 18.12 -21.06
C GLU A 47 -38.32 17.30 -19.79
N ASP A 48 -37.99 16.01 -19.83
CA ASP A 48 -38.25 15.07 -18.74
C ASP A 48 -37.29 15.27 -17.54
N ASN A 49 -36.00 15.54 -17.80
CA ASN A 49 -34.95 15.51 -16.76
C ASN A 49 -34.25 16.86 -16.53
N GLY A 50 -34.42 17.82 -17.43
CA GLY A 50 -33.68 19.09 -17.44
C GLY A 50 -32.23 19.01 -17.92
N PHE A 51 -31.75 17.81 -18.27
CA PHE A 51 -30.43 17.59 -18.86
C PHE A 51 -30.44 16.33 -19.73
N ILE A 52 -29.39 16.18 -20.54
CA ILE A 52 -29.09 14.95 -21.30
C ILE A 52 -27.63 14.58 -21.11
N VAL A 53 -27.32 13.30 -21.29
CA VAL A 53 -25.96 12.80 -21.35
C VAL A 53 -25.69 12.35 -22.77
N THR A 54 -24.65 12.90 -23.38
CA THR A 54 -24.22 12.54 -24.73
C THR A 54 -22.79 12.04 -24.68
N GLU A 55 -22.53 10.95 -25.37
CA GLU A 55 -21.17 10.46 -25.58
C GLU A 55 -20.35 11.49 -26.37
N THR A 56 -19.07 11.56 -26.05
CA THR A 56 -18.11 12.43 -26.72
C THR A 56 -16.99 11.59 -27.31
N ALA A 57 -16.47 12.01 -28.47
CA ALA A 57 -15.32 11.38 -29.10
C ALA A 57 -13.98 11.97 -28.63
N GLU A 58 -14.02 12.95 -27.71
CA GLU A 58 -12.82 13.55 -27.12
C GLU A 58 -12.27 12.68 -25.99
N ASP A 59 -10.95 12.62 -25.88
CA ASP A 59 -10.27 11.79 -24.88
C ASP A 59 -10.19 12.49 -23.52
N ASP A 60 -10.32 13.83 -23.48
CA ASP A 60 -10.23 14.60 -22.25
C ASP A 60 -11.27 15.74 -22.14
N MET A 61 -11.48 16.22 -20.91
CA MET A 61 -12.42 17.32 -20.62
C MET A 61 -11.97 18.66 -21.22
N TYR A 62 -10.67 18.88 -21.40
CA TYR A 62 -10.13 20.11 -21.98
C TYR A 62 -10.50 20.26 -23.44
N GLU A 63 -10.43 19.19 -24.21
CA GLU A 63 -10.82 19.12 -25.61
C GLU A 63 -12.32 19.39 -25.77
N VAL A 64 -13.15 18.81 -24.89
CA VAL A 64 -14.60 19.09 -24.85
C VAL A 64 -14.85 20.58 -24.64
N TYR A 65 -14.27 21.18 -23.60
CA TYR A 65 -14.44 22.61 -23.32
C TYR A 65 -13.91 23.50 -24.44
N SER A 66 -12.74 23.18 -25.00
CA SER A 66 -12.13 23.90 -26.11
C SER A 66 -13.00 23.87 -27.37
N LYS A 67 -13.57 22.70 -27.71
CA LYS A 67 -14.48 22.56 -28.86
C LYS A 67 -15.79 23.31 -28.65
N LEU A 68 -16.39 23.23 -27.46
CA LEU A 68 -17.59 23.98 -27.13
C LEU A 68 -17.36 25.49 -27.21
N ALA A 69 -16.24 25.98 -26.68
CA ALA A 69 -15.84 27.38 -26.76
C ALA A 69 -15.62 27.84 -28.21
N LYS A 70 -14.91 27.05 -29.04
CA LYS A 70 -14.72 27.34 -30.48
C LYS A 70 -16.05 27.41 -31.24
N ARG A 71 -17.03 26.59 -30.86
CA ARG A 71 -18.39 26.59 -31.42
C ARG A 71 -19.28 27.69 -30.84
N LYS A 72 -18.75 28.56 -29.97
CA LYS A 72 -19.49 29.61 -29.25
C LYS A 72 -20.68 29.07 -28.47
N ARG A 73 -20.61 27.81 -28.01
CA ARG A 73 -21.61 27.23 -27.12
C ARG A 73 -21.33 27.67 -25.69
N PRO A 74 -22.37 27.99 -24.88
CA PRO A 74 -22.17 28.24 -23.46
C PRO A 74 -21.50 27.04 -22.79
N VAL A 75 -20.47 27.31 -21.99
CA VAL A 75 -19.73 26.29 -21.23
C VAL A 75 -19.95 26.54 -19.75
N PHE A 76 -20.35 25.49 -19.04
CA PHE A 76 -20.37 25.47 -17.58
C PHE A 76 -19.15 24.67 -17.10
N VAL A 77 -18.19 25.36 -16.48
CA VAL A 77 -16.97 24.72 -15.97
C VAL A 77 -17.20 24.32 -14.51
N THR A 78 -17.08 23.03 -14.23
CA THR A 78 -17.17 22.48 -12.87
C THR A 78 -15.80 22.43 -12.19
N THR A 79 -15.79 22.16 -10.89
CA THR A 79 -14.56 21.90 -10.12
C THR A 79 -13.77 20.69 -10.62
N ASP A 80 -14.39 19.79 -11.39
CA ASP A 80 -13.77 18.56 -11.87
C ASP A 80 -12.56 18.83 -12.76
N ILE A 81 -12.55 19.93 -13.51
CA ILE A 81 -11.37 20.30 -14.31
C ILE A 81 -10.16 20.57 -13.41
N VAL A 82 -10.36 21.23 -12.27
CA VAL A 82 -9.29 21.54 -11.32
C VAL A 82 -8.82 20.26 -10.64
N LEU A 83 -9.76 19.40 -10.22
CA LEU A 83 -9.44 18.11 -9.59
C LEU A 83 -8.70 17.17 -10.55
N HIS A 84 -9.14 17.08 -11.80
CA HIS A 84 -8.49 16.29 -12.84
C HIS A 84 -7.06 16.77 -13.11
N THR A 85 -6.88 18.09 -13.22
CA THR A 85 -5.54 18.69 -13.41
C THR A 85 -4.63 18.41 -12.24
N ASN A 86 -5.16 18.55 -11.02
CA ASN A 86 -4.41 18.25 -9.81
C ASN A 86 -4.00 16.76 -9.76
N HIS A 87 -4.89 15.85 -10.17
CA HIS A 87 -4.58 14.42 -10.26
C HIS A 87 -3.48 14.12 -11.28
N LEU A 88 -3.54 14.70 -12.48
CA LEU A 88 -2.50 14.54 -13.50
C LEU A 88 -1.15 15.09 -13.04
N LEU A 89 -1.14 16.25 -12.39
CA LEU A 89 0.07 16.85 -11.86
C LEU A 89 0.66 16.00 -10.73
N PHE A 90 -0.17 15.51 -9.82
CA PHE A 90 0.23 14.61 -8.74
C PHE A 90 0.84 13.30 -9.29
N ASP A 91 0.16 12.64 -10.24
CA ASP A 91 0.67 11.42 -10.90
C ASP A 91 2.04 11.69 -11.55
N TYR A 92 2.18 12.81 -12.25
CA TYR A 92 3.43 13.18 -12.90
C TYR A 92 4.57 13.41 -11.90
N ILE A 93 4.32 14.14 -10.81
CA ILE A 93 5.30 14.39 -9.74
C ILE A 93 5.69 13.07 -9.07
N LEU A 94 4.71 12.25 -8.70
CA LEU A 94 4.93 10.95 -8.05
C LEU A 94 5.85 10.08 -8.92
N ARG A 95 5.56 9.99 -10.22
CA ARG A 95 6.37 9.21 -11.16
C ARG A 95 7.81 9.69 -11.28
N ILE A 96 8.03 11.01 -11.30
CA ILE A 96 9.39 11.56 -11.32
C ILE A 96 10.14 11.15 -10.06
N ILE A 97 9.51 11.29 -8.90
CA ILE A 97 10.10 10.92 -7.61
C ILE A 97 10.39 9.40 -7.55
N GLU A 98 9.45 8.57 -7.98
CA GLU A 98 9.62 7.12 -8.01
C GLU A 98 10.81 6.67 -8.87
N ILE A 99 10.95 7.25 -10.06
CA ILE A 99 12.02 6.91 -11.00
C ILE A 99 13.37 7.46 -10.56
N HIS A 100 13.43 8.75 -10.22
CA HIS A 100 14.69 9.47 -10.05
C HIS A 100 15.22 9.45 -8.62
N GLU A 101 14.37 9.23 -7.61
CA GLU A 101 14.78 9.25 -6.21
C GLU A 101 14.55 7.90 -5.52
N LEU A 102 13.33 7.36 -5.57
CA LEU A 102 12.96 6.23 -4.72
C LEU A 102 13.52 4.90 -5.23
N HIS A 103 13.58 4.67 -6.55
CA HIS A 103 14.09 3.41 -7.09
C HIS A 103 15.51 3.11 -6.60
N GLU A 104 16.44 4.05 -6.76
CA GLU A 104 17.84 3.83 -6.36
C GLU A 104 17.97 3.65 -4.84
N ARG A 105 17.25 4.46 -4.06
CA ARG A 105 17.26 4.34 -2.59
C ARG A 105 16.74 2.99 -2.12
N VAL A 106 15.68 2.47 -2.75
CA VAL A 106 15.13 1.14 -2.46
C VAL A 106 16.13 0.05 -2.82
N ALA A 107 16.85 0.18 -3.94
CA ALA A 107 17.90 -0.76 -4.33
C ALA A 107 19.03 -0.79 -3.28
N VAL A 108 19.57 0.37 -2.92
CA VAL A 108 20.64 0.51 -1.92
C VAL A 108 20.19 -0.01 -0.55
N LEU A 109 18.98 0.31 -0.13
CA LEU A 109 18.44 -0.17 1.15
C LEU A 109 18.29 -1.69 1.16
N SER A 110 17.77 -2.28 0.08
CA SER A 110 17.56 -3.73 -0.04
C SER A 110 18.89 -4.48 0.02
N GLU A 111 19.88 -4.03 -0.75
CA GLU A 111 21.22 -4.62 -0.78
C GLU A 111 21.93 -4.45 0.57
N GLY A 112 21.86 -3.26 1.15
CA GLY A 112 22.47 -2.98 2.45
C GLY A 112 21.92 -3.85 3.57
N LEU A 113 20.59 -3.96 3.68
CA LEU A 113 19.95 -4.83 4.67
C LEU A 113 20.29 -6.30 4.43
N LEU A 114 20.27 -6.75 3.17
CA LEU A 114 20.66 -8.12 2.83
C LEU A 114 22.09 -8.45 3.28
N ASN A 115 23.03 -7.54 3.04
CA ASN A 115 24.44 -7.71 3.38
C ASN A 115 24.66 -7.81 4.90
N GLU A 116 24.03 -6.93 5.67
CA GLU A 116 24.10 -6.95 7.13
C GLU A 116 23.51 -8.26 7.70
N LEU A 117 22.32 -8.66 7.23
CA LEU A 117 21.66 -9.89 7.66
C LEU A 117 22.46 -11.16 7.30
N THR A 118 23.05 -11.19 6.11
CA THR A 118 23.94 -12.29 5.69
C THR A 118 25.22 -12.32 6.53
N GLY A 119 25.74 -11.14 6.91
CA GLY A 119 26.87 -11.00 7.81
C GLY A 119 26.62 -11.57 9.21
N ILE A 120 25.40 -11.42 9.72
CA ILE A 120 24.94 -12.06 10.97
C ILE A 120 24.92 -13.58 10.81
N HIS A 121 24.27 -14.08 9.74
CA HIS A 121 24.11 -15.52 9.50
C HIS A 121 25.45 -16.27 9.36
N GLY A 122 26.47 -15.64 8.77
CA GLY A 122 27.77 -16.29 8.55
C GLY A 122 28.71 -16.38 9.77
N LYS A 123 28.45 -15.62 10.84
CA LYS A 123 29.42 -15.44 11.95
C LYS A 123 29.06 -16.20 13.22
N GLU A 124 27.83 -16.65 13.36
CA GLU A 124 27.29 -17.03 14.67
C GLU A 124 26.71 -18.44 14.70
N LYS A 125 26.72 -19.05 15.89
CA LYS A 125 25.98 -20.28 16.15
C LYS A 125 24.54 -19.91 16.47
N LEU A 126 23.66 -20.14 15.52
CA LEU A 126 22.21 -19.94 15.66
C LEU A 126 21.56 -21.26 16.03
N ASN A 127 20.54 -21.22 16.88
CA ASN A 127 19.63 -22.36 17.03
C ASN A 127 18.61 -22.40 15.87
N ASP A 128 17.86 -23.48 15.74
CA ASP A 128 16.91 -23.67 14.63
C ASP A 128 15.86 -22.54 14.53
N PHE A 129 15.39 -22.03 15.67
CA PHE A 129 14.40 -20.94 15.73
C PHE A 129 14.98 -19.62 15.19
N GLU A 130 16.18 -19.26 15.63
CA GLU A 130 16.91 -18.07 15.15
C GLU A 130 17.29 -18.19 13.68
N GLN A 131 17.75 -19.39 13.28
CA GLN A 131 18.14 -19.66 11.91
C GLN A 131 16.93 -19.51 10.97
N GLN A 132 15.79 -20.10 11.31
CA GLN A 132 14.57 -19.96 10.51
C GLN A 132 14.15 -18.48 10.36
N ALA A 133 14.16 -17.73 11.46
CA ALA A 133 13.79 -16.31 11.44
C ALA A 133 14.75 -15.49 10.57
N LEU A 134 16.05 -15.72 10.69
CA LEU A 134 17.06 -14.98 9.94
C LEU A 134 17.09 -15.36 8.45
N GLU A 135 16.97 -16.63 8.11
CA GLU A 135 16.90 -17.09 6.71
C GLU A 135 15.67 -16.49 5.99
N ARG A 136 14.53 -16.38 6.68
CA ARG A 136 13.35 -15.68 6.15
C ARG A 136 13.66 -14.21 5.88
N THR A 137 14.29 -13.52 6.82
CA THR A 137 14.62 -12.09 6.67
C THR A 137 15.64 -11.86 5.55
N ILE A 138 16.64 -12.75 5.40
CA ILE A 138 17.57 -12.74 4.26
C ILE A 138 16.79 -12.92 2.95
N GLY A 139 15.92 -13.92 2.88
CA GLY A 139 15.07 -14.16 1.70
C GLY A 139 14.18 -12.95 1.35
N PHE A 140 13.64 -12.29 2.37
CA PHE A 140 12.78 -11.12 2.24
C PHE A 140 13.48 -9.94 1.55
N PHE A 141 14.78 -9.71 1.80
CA PHE A 141 15.56 -8.66 1.11
C PHE A 141 16.28 -9.16 -0.16
N ALA A 142 16.58 -10.46 -0.25
CA ALA A 142 17.14 -11.06 -1.45
C ALA A 142 16.17 -11.00 -2.64
N LEU A 143 14.86 -11.15 -2.41
CA LEU A 143 13.86 -11.11 -3.46
C LEU A 143 13.82 -9.74 -4.18
N PRO A 144 13.71 -8.58 -3.49
CA PRO A 144 13.91 -7.28 -4.09
C PRO A 144 15.21 -7.13 -4.88
N CYS A 145 16.34 -7.59 -4.34
CA CYS A 145 17.61 -7.55 -5.05
C CYS A 145 17.55 -8.34 -6.37
N LYS A 146 16.93 -9.53 -6.39
CA LYS A 146 16.73 -10.31 -7.62
C LYS A 146 15.81 -9.58 -8.61
N ILE A 147 14.70 -9.00 -8.16
CA ILE A 147 13.78 -8.21 -9.01
C ILE A 147 14.51 -7.02 -9.65
N LEU A 148 15.36 -6.34 -8.88
CA LEU A 148 16.15 -5.18 -9.32
C LEU A 148 17.44 -5.58 -10.05
N SER A 149 17.66 -6.87 -10.32
CA SER A 149 18.86 -7.40 -10.99
C SER A 149 20.18 -7.08 -10.28
N ILE A 150 20.15 -6.92 -8.95
CA ILE A 150 21.32 -6.76 -8.10
C ILE A 150 21.94 -8.15 -7.85
N PRO A 151 23.25 -8.36 -8.13
CA PRO A 151 23.91 -9.62 -7.85
C PRO A 151 23.88 -9.95 -6.36
N VAL A 152 23.42 -11.15 -6.01
CA VAL A 152 23.38 -11.62 -4.62
C VAL A 152 23.91 -13.05 -4.52
N HIS A 153 24.68 -13.31 -3.46
CA HIS A 153 25.20 -14.64 -3.13
C HIS A 153 24.47 -15.17 -1.90
N LEU A 154 23.73 -16.26 -2.08
CA LEU A 154 22.86 -16.82 -1.04
C LEU A 154 23.21 -18.30 -0.81
N PRO A 155 23.01 -18.81 0.42
CA PRO A 155 22.94 -20.25 0.66
C PRO A 155 21.86 -20.90 -0.23
N LYS A 156 22.13 -22.12 -0.69
CA LYS A 156 21.28 -22.82 -1.66
C LYS A 156 19.83 -23.00 -1.19
N SER A 157 19.61 -23.21 0.12
CA SER A 157 18.27 -23.33 0.71
C SER A 157 17.44 -22.06 0.52
N ILE A 158 18.04 -20.90 0.81
CA ILE A 158 17.40 -19.59 0.69
C ILE A 158 17.18 -19.24 -0.79
N GLU A 159 18.18 -19.50 -1.64
CA GLU A 159 18.09 -19.21 -3.07
C GLU A 159 16.92 -19.95 -3.75
N GLN A 160 16.67 -21.21 -3.38
CA GLN A 160 15.55 -21.98 -3.90
C GLN A 160 14.19 -21.37 -3.52
N LYS A 161 14.04 -20.94 -2.26
CA LYS A 161 12.81 -20.28 -1.78
C LYS A 161 12.60 -18.94 -2.47
N VAL A 162 13.63 -18.10 -2.56
CA VAL A 162 13.58 -16.80 -3.25
C VAL A 162 13.25 -16.96 -4.73
N THR A 163 13.84 -17.95 -5.41
CA THR A 163 13.53 -18.24 -6.81
C THR A 163 12.08 -18.66 -7.00
N SER A 164 11.56 -19.49 -6.09
CA SER A 164 10.16 -19.92 -6.11
C SER A 164 9.21 -18.75 -5.88
N GLU A 165 9.55 -17.84 -4.96
CA GLU A 165 8.79 -16.60 -4.75
C GLU A 165 8.76 -15.71 -5.98
N LEU A 166 9.92 -15.51 -6.60
CA LEU A 166 10.01 -14.72 -7.82
C LEU A 166 9.11 -15.29 -8.93
N GLN A 167 9.07 -16.63 -9.08
CA GLN A 167 8.17 -17.27 -10.04
C GLN A 167 6.69 -17.01 -9.74
N LEU A 168 6.28 -17.03 -8.47
CA LEU A 168 4.90 -16.73 -8.08
C LEU A 168 4.55 -15.26 -8.37
N ILE A 169 5.46 -14.33 -8.06
CA ILE A 169 5.32 -12.90 -8.36
C ILE A 169 5.21 -12.64 -9.86
N GLU A 170 6.05 -13.28 -10.69
CA GLU A 170 6.02 -13.12 -12.14
C GLU A 170 4.76 -13.70 -12.78
N LYS A 171 4.26 -14.84 -12.26
CA LYS A 171 3.00 -15.43 -12.72
C LYS A 171 1.78 -14.58 -12.33
N ALA A 172 1.78 -14.04 -11.11
CA ALA A 172 0.69 -13.25 -10.54
C ALA A 172 -0.69 -13.95 -10.58
N GLU A 173 -0.71 -15.26 -10.32
CA GLU A 173 -1.90 -16.13 -10.44
C GLU A 173 -2.66 -16.30 -9.11
N GLY A 174 -3.10 -15.20 -8.52
CA GLY A 174 -3.98 -15.22 -7.33
C GLY A 174 -3.33 -15.84 -6.09
N PHE A 175 -4.11 -16.58 -5.31
CA PHE A 175 -3.65 -17.11 -4.02
C PHE A 175 -2.72 -18.30 -4.14
N ALA A 176 -1.58 -18.24 -3.46
CA ALA A 176 -0.66 -19.37 -3.27
C ALA A 176 0.02 -19.30 -1.89
N GLN A 177 0.61 -20.41 -1.47
CA GLN A 177 1.42 -20.48 -0.25
C GLN A 177 2.81 -19.90 -0.52
N SER A 178 3.28 -18.97 0.32
CA SER A 178 4.60 -18.35 0.23
C SER A 178 5.73 -19.30 0.66
N PRO A 179 6.70 -19.64 -0.22
CA PRO A 179 7.89 -20.40 0.14
C PRO A 179 8.77 -19.81 1.25
N LEU A 180 8.71 -18.49 1.48
CA LEU A 180 9.50 -17.82 2.51
C LEU A 180 8.75 -17.66 3.85
N PHE A 181 7.47 -17.32 3.80
CA PHE A 181 6.70 -16.95 4.98
C PHE A 181 5.81 -18.09 5.48
N ASP A 182 5.56 -19.12 4.67
CA ASP A 182 4.60 -20.18 4.98
C ASP A 182 3.20 -19.62 5.31
N ILE A 183 2.82 -18.52 4.66
CA ILE A 183 1.48 -17.92 4.71
C ILE A 183 0.85 -17.95 3.32
N LYS A 184 -0.49 -17.93 3.26
CA LYS A 184 -1.23 -17.74 2.03
C LYS A 184 -1.24 -16.27 1.60
N GLU A 185 -0.70 -15.97 0.42
CA GLU A 185 -0.60 -14.62 -0.16
C GLU A 185 -1.32 -14.54 -1.52
N ASP A 186 -1.87 -13.37 -1.86
CA ASP A 186 -2.46 -13.08 -3.17
C ASP A 186 -1.43 -12.48 -4.14
N TYR A 187 -0.84 -13.33 -4.96
CA TYR A 187 0.15 -12.93 -5.95
C TYR A 187 -0.44 -12.11 -7.11
N SER A 188 -1.76 -12.05 -7.28
CA SER A 188 -2.39 -11.18 -8.30
C SER A 188 -2.17 -9.68 -8.03
N GLN A 189 -1.83 -9.34 -6.79
CA GLN A 189 -1.54 -7.97 -6.37
C GLN A 189 -0.20 -7.45 -6.94
N TYR A 190 0.70 -8.35 -7.36
CA TYR A 190 2.02 -7.97 -7.88
C TYR A 190 2.01 -7.64 -9.38
N LYS A 191 0.86 -7.76 -10.05
CA LYS A 191 0.69 -7.35 -11.45
C LYS A 191 0.74 -5.82 -11.57
N PRO A 192 1.72 -5.21 -12.27
CA PRO A 192 1.79 -3.76 -12.45
C PRO A 192 0.55 -3.18 -13.15
N ARG A 193 0.10 -2.01 -12.73
CA ARG A 193 -1.11 -1.31 -13.23
C ARG A 193 -0.84 0.18 -13.39
N GLY A 194 -1.71 0.88 -14.13
CA GLY A 194 -1.61 2.34 -14.29
C GLY A 194 -0.28 2.76 -14.91
N HIS A 195 0.38 3.78 -14.35
CA HIS A 195 1.65 4.28 -14.86
C HIS A 195 2.82 3.30 -14.67
N TYR A 196 2.71 2.32 -13.78
CA TYR A 196 3.78 1.35 -13.55
C TYR A 196 4.03 0.44 -14.74
N THR A 197 3.13 0.39 -15.73
CA THR A 197 3.31 -0.41 -16.95
C THR A 197 4.20 0.27 -18.01
N ARG A 198 4.57 1.54 -17.81
CA ARG A 198 5.25 2.38 -18.81
C ARG A 198 6.68 1.92 -19.16
N ASN A 199 7.40 1.33 -18.22
CA ASN A 199 8.76 0.81 -18.45
C ASN A 199 9.14 -0.24 -17.38
N GLU A 200 10.22 -1.00 -17.61
CA GLU A 200 10.66 -2.06 -16.70
C GLU A 200 11.11 -1.54 -15.33
N THR A 201 11.75 -0.36 -15.27
CA THR A 201 12.15 0.30 -14.01
C THR A 201 10.97 0.48 -13.06
N LEU A 202 9.86 1.02 -13.57
CA LEU A 202 8.63 1.21 -12.80
C LEU A 202 7.93 -0.12 -12.45
N LYS A 203 7.94 -1.11 -13.36
CA LYS A 203 7.38 -2.44 -13.08
C LYS A 203 8.13 -3.13 -11.93
N ASN A 204 9.45 -3.07 -11.95
CA ASN A 204 10.29 -3.68 -10.92
C ASN A 204 10.15 -2.92 -9.60
N TYR A 205 10.17 -1.59 -9.62
CA TYR A 205 9.89 -0.77 -8.44
C TYR A 205 8.53 -1.11 -7.82
N PHE A 206 7.48 -1.21 -8.63
CA PHE A 206 6.15 -1.60 -8.17
C PHE A 206 6.18 -2.95 -7.45
N LYS A 207 6.75 -3.99 -8.08
CA LYS A 207 6.82 -5.34 -7.47
C LYS A 207 7.55 -5.34 -6.14
N VAL A 208 8.66 -4.59 -6.03
CA VAL A 208 9.43 -4.45 -4.78
C VAL A 208 8.61 -3.75 -3.70
N MET A 209 8.01 -2.60 -4.01
CA MET A 209 7.20 -1.87 -3.03
C MET A 209 5.95 -2.65 -2.62
N MET A 210 5.35 -3.41 -3.54
CA MET A 210 4.27 -4.34 -3.23
C MET A 210 4.73 -5.44 -2.27
N TRP A 211 5.90 -6.04 -2.50
CA TRP A 211 6.48 -7.03 -1.58
C TRP A 211 6.70 -6.45 -0.19
N PHE A 212 7.34 -5.28 -0.09
CA PHE A 212 7.61 -4.62 1.19
C PHE A 212 6.36 -4.13 1.92
N GLY A 213 5.31 -3.78 1.19
CA GLY A 213 4.07 -3.27 1.77
C GLY A 213 3.00 -4.31 2.05
N ARG A 214 3.12 -5.52 1.48
CA ARG A 214 2.13 -6.58 1.67
C ARG A 214 2.58 -7.64 2.66
N MET A 215 3.82 -8.13 2.55
CA MET A 215 4.25 -9.29 3.33
C MET A 215 4.22 -9.00 4.83
N PRO A 216 3.35 -9.69 5.58
CA PRO A 216 3.14 -9.42 6.99
C PRO A 216 4.07 -10.27 7.86
N PHE A 217 4.76 -9.61 8.78
CA PHE A 217 5.37 -10.26 9.93
C PHE A 217 4.35 -10.21 11.07
N TYR A 218 3.39 -11.14 11.05
CA TYR A 218 2.32 -11.18 12.04
C TYR A 218 2.84 -11.40 13.45
N LEU A 219 2.29 -10.64 14.41
CA LEU A 219 2.47 -10.94 15.84
C LEU A 219 1.75 -12.24 16.21
N LYS A 220 0.59 -12.45 15.61
CA LYS A 220 -0.19 -13.69 15.65
C LYS A 220 -0.92 -13.84 14.31
N PRO A 221 -0.50 -14.77 13.44
CA PRO A 221 -1.12 -14.94 12.13
C PRO A 221 -2.57 -15.42 12.28
N PRO A 222 -3.51 -14.93 11.45
CA PRO A 222 -4.87 -15.41 11.43
C PRO A 222 -4.94 -16.85 10.88
N SER A 223 -5.95 -17.60 11.28
CA SER A 223 -6.13 -18.99 10.89
C SER A 223 -6.42 -19.14 9.39
N SER A 224 -7.02 -18.13 8.78
CA SER A 224 -7.16 -18.00 7.32
C SER A 224 -5.83 -18.05 6.55
N ALA A 225 -4.73 -17.57 7.16
CA ALA A 225 -3.45 -17.41 6.51
C ALA A 225 -2.54 -18.64 6.67
N VAL A 226 -2.65 -19.36 7.80
CA VAL A 226 -1.71 -20.42 8.19
C VAL A 226 -2.37 -21.73 8.64
N GLY A 227 -3.69 -21.77 8.76
CA GLY A 227 -4.42 -22.86 9.41
C GLY A 227 -4.54 -22.68 10.93
N PHE A 228 -5.06 -23.70 11.62
CA PHE A 228 -5.35 -23.63 13.06
C PHE A 228 -4.16 -23.99 13.97
N GLU A 229 -3.10 -24.60 13.43
CA GLU A 229 -1.96 -25.10 14.20
C GLU A 229 -0.82 -24.08 14.22
N ASN A 230 -0.06 -24.06 15.32
CA ASN A 230 1.22 -23.33 15.45
C ASN A 230 1.21 -21.81 15.27
N GLN A 231 0.03 -21.16 15.31
CA GLN A 231 -0.07 -19.69 15.14
C GLN A 231 0.82 -18.91 16.11
N GLU A 232 0.88 -19.31 17.39
CA GLU A 232 1.68 -18.60 18.39
C GLU A 232 3.19 -18.73 18.13
N GLU A 233 3.67 -19.95 17.87
CA GLU A 233 5.08 -20.21 17.58
C GLU A 233 5.52 -19.51 16.28
N MET A 234 4.67 -19.57 15.26
CA MET A 234 4.90 -18.86 14.00
C MET A 234 4.91 -17.34 14.19
N GLY A 235 3.97 -16.80 14.97
CA GLY A 235 3.94 -15.38 15.32
C GLY A 235 5.19 -14.92 16.07
N LYS A 236 5.69 -15.72 17.01
CA LYS A 236 6.99 -15.49 17.67
C LYS A 236 8.14 -15.46 16.67
N ASN A 237 8.19 -16.43 15.75
CA ASN A 237 9.26 -16.52 14.76
C ASN A 237 9.22 -15.37 13.74
N LEU A 238 8.03 -14.97 13.28
CA LEU A 238 7.83 -13.81 12.40
C LEU A 238 8.20 -12.51 13.11
N THR A 239 7.85 -12.37 14.39
CA THR A 239 8.24 -11.23 15.20
C THR A 239 9.76 -11.14 15.33
N LEU A 240 10.43 -12.28 15.56
CA LEU A 240 11.90 -12.32 15.59
C LEU A 240 12.51 -11.91 14.23
N SER A 241 11.93 -12.35 13.11
CA SER A 241 12.39 -11.90 11.78
C SER A 241 12.32 -10.37 11.65
N ALA A 242 11.22 -9.74 12.06
CA ALA A 242 11.07 -8.27 12.04
C ALA A 242 12.03 -7.57 13.02
N LEU A 243 12.27 -8.16 14.20
CA LEU A 243 13.26 -7.65 15.16
C LEU A 243 14.68 -7.65 14.58
N TYR A 244 15.07 -8.63 13.76
CA TYR A 244 16.36 -8.59 13.07
C TYR A 244 16.46 -7.41 12.09
N ILE A 245 15.36 -7.08 11.39
CA ILE A 245 15.32 -5.90 10.51
C ILE A 245 15.53 -4.62 11.33
N THR A 246 14.75 -4.45 12.39
CA THR A 246 14.83 -3.29 13.28
C THR A 246 16.22 -3.18 13.92
N TYR A 247 16.78 -4.29 14.37
CA TYR A 247 18.12 -4.33 14.97
C TYR A 247 19.18 -3.85 13.99
N VAL A 248 19.16 -4.31 12.73
CA VAL A 248 20.12 -3.86 11.71
C VAL A 248 19.96 -2.36 11.45
N LEU A 249 18.73 -1.86 11.33
CA LEU A 249 18.48 -0.43 11.13
C LEU A 249 19.00 0.40 12.32
N GLU A 250 18.73 0.00 13.57
CA GLU A 250 19.21 0.72 14.75
C GLU A 250 20.74 0.76 14.87
N ASN A 251 21.43 -0.25 14.33
CA ASN A 251 22.89 -0.36 14.40
C ASN A 251 23.61 0.13 13.13
N ASN A 252 22.88 0.55 12.10
CA ASN A 252 23.46 1.11 10.88
C ASN A 252 22.71 2.39 10.47
N SER A 253 23.25 3.54 10.90
CA SER A 253 22.62 4.85 10.70
C SER A 253 22.39 5.19 9.23
N LEU A 254 23.25 4.73 8.31
CA LEU A 254 23.07 4.97 6.88
C LEU A 254 21.83 4.23 6.35
N LEU A 255 21.63 2.98 6.76
CA LEU A 255 20.44 2.21 6.37
C LEU A 255 19.18 2.78 7.02
N TYR A 256 19.27 3.19 8.30
CA TYR A 256 18.18 3.87 8.98
C TYR A 256 17.75 5.16 8.27
N ASP A 257 18.71 6.04 7.95
CA ASP A 257 18.42 7.31 7.27
C ASP A 257 17.88 7.07 5.85
N THR A 258 18.37 6.05 5.15
CA THR A 258 17.84 5.66 3.83
C THR A 258 16.40 5.16 3.94
N TYR A 259 16.11 4.27 4.89
CA TYR A 259 14.76 3.80 5.18
C TYR A 259 13.82 4.96 5.51
N LYS A 260 14.25 5.82 6.44
CA LYS A 260 13.49 6.98 6.88
C LYS A 260 13.18 7.93 5.73
N SER A 261 14.17 8.23 4.90
CA SER A 261 13.99 9.09 3.73
C SER A 261 12.94 8.53 2.76
N ILE A 262 12.97 7.22 2.47
CA ILE A 262 11.96 6.59 1.62
C ILE A 262 10.58 6.70 2.28
N TYR A 263 10.48 6.34 3.55
CA TYR A 263 9.21 6.33 4.29
C TYR A 263 8.60 7.73 4.43
N GLU A 264 9.39 8.77 4.70
CA GLU A 264 8.90 10.15 4.81
C GLU A 264 8.39 10.68 3.46
N ILE A 265 9.08 10.35 2.35
CA ILE A 265 8.63 10.74 1.01
C ILE A 265 7.34 10.02 0.64
N THR A 266 7.26 8.71 0.86
CA THR A 266 6.06 7.95 0.54
C THR A 266 4.91 8.38 1.44
N SER A 267 5.11 8.47 2.76
CA SER A 267 4.05 8.92 3.68
C SER A 267 3.55 10.34 3.36
N PHE A 268 4.42 11.26 2.96
CA PHE A 268 4.00 12.59 2.53
C PHE A 268 3.14 12.57 1.26
N LEU A 269 3.52 11.75 0.26
CA LEU A 269 2.82 11.71 -1.03
C LEU A 269 1.54 10.89 -0.95
N VAL A 270 1.56 9.79 -0.21
CA VAL A 270 0.52 8.77 -0.26
C VAL A 270 -0.21 8.55 1.07
N GLY A 271 0.36 8.92 2.20
CA GLY A 271 -0.20 8.71 3.55
C GLY A 271 0.60 7.69 4.37
N GLU A 272 0.45 7.75 5.69
CA GLU A 272 1.14 6.87 6.64
C GLU A 272 0.62 5.42 6.58
N SER A 273 1.44 4.48 7.04
CA SER A 273 1.04 3.08 7.17
C SER A 273 0.15 2.89 8.40
N ASP A 274 -0.88 2.04 8.25
CA ASP A 274 -1.74 1.60 9.35
C ASP A 274 -1.17 0.36 10.10
N ASP A 275 -0.06 -0.21 9.62
CA ASP A 275 0.62 -1.37 10.20
C ASP A 275 1.80 -0.94 11.11
N LEU A 276 2.32 -1.87 11.91
CA LEU A 276 3.53 -1.61 12.69
C LEU A 276 4.74 -1.45 11.77
N THR A 277 5.56 -0.44 12.05
CA THR A 277 6.73 -0.10 11.24
C THR A 277 8.03 -0.35 12.01
N PRO A 278 9.21 -0.27 11.33
CA PRO A 278 10.50 -0.16 11.99
C PRO A 278 10.58 0.91 13.10
N PHE A 279 9.84 2.02 12.99
CA PHE A 279 9.81 3.05 14.03
C PHE A 279 9.08 2.57 15.30
N ASP A 280 7.94 1.89 15.15
CA ASP A 280 7.22 1.29 16.27
C ASP A 280 8.06 0.21 16.95
N TYR A 281 8.66 -0.67 16.14
CA TYR A 281 9.50 -1.74 16.64
C TYR A 281 10.75 -1.21 17.33
N SER A 282 11.39 -0.14 16.82
CA SER A 282 12.53 0.51 17.48
C SER A 282 12.18 1.04 18.86
N THR A 283 11.01 1.68 18.98
CA THR A 283 10.52 2.19 20.26
C THR A 283 10.27 1.05 21.24
N LEU A 284 9.53 0.02 20.82
CA LEU A 284 9.23 -1.16 21.64
C LEU A 284 10.48 -1.96 22.01
N LEU A 285 11.46 -2.03 21.10
CA LEU A 285 12.74 -2.72 21.32
C LEU A 285 13.47 -2.08 22.50
N LYS A 286 13.56 -0.75 22.54
CA LYS A 286 14.20 0.01 23.63
C LYS A 286 13.45 -0.14 24.95
N GLU A 287 12.12 -0.18 24.91
CA GLU A 287 11.29 -0.34 26.11
C GLU A 287 11.41 -1.72 26.75
N VAL A 288 11.45 -2.78 25.94
CA VAL A 288 11.40 -4.17 26.42
C VAL A 288 12.79 -4.74 26.69
N TYR A 289 13.74 -4.49 25.80
CA TYR A 289 15.08 -5.07 25.89
C TYR A 289 16.08 -4.09 26.53
N GLY A 290 15.85 -2.78 26.43
CA GLY A 290 16.75 -1.72 26.89
C GLY A 290 17.56 -1.06 25.76
N ALA A 291 18.29 0.02 26.07
CA ALA A 291 19.02 0.81 25.07
C ALA A 291 20.30 0.12 24.53
N GLU A 292 20.89 -0.82 25.27
CA GLU A 292 22.14 -1.52 24.91
C GLU A 292 21.91 -3.01 24.59
N SER A 293 20.71 -3.34 24.12
CA SER A 293 20.29 -4.72 23.87
C SER A 293 21.08 -5.34 22.73
N GLY A 294 21.93 -6.32 23.07
CA GLY A 294 22.63 -7.12 22.06
C GLY A 294 21.66 -8.03 21.30
N ARG A 295 21.96 -8.30 20.03
CA ARG A 295 21.18 -9.19 19.14
C ARG A 295 20.77 -10.53 19.78
N ALA A 296 21.67 -11.15 20.54
CA ALA A 296 21.43 -12.45 21.18
C ALA A 296 20.27 -12.41 22.21
N SER A 297 19.90 -11.23 22.69
CA SER A 297 18.76 -11.07 23.59
C SER A 297 17.41 -11.16 22.86
N LEU A 298 17.37 -10.90 21.54
CA LEU A 298 16.12 -10.80 20.76
C LEU A 298 15.29 -12.09 20.78
N SER A 299 15.97 -13.24 20.79
CA SER A 299 15.35 -14.58 20.78
C SER A 299 15.01 -15.11 22.18
N ILE A 300 15.31 -14.37 23.25
CA ILE A 300 14.98 -14.79 24.62
C ILE A 300 13.46 -14.82 24.79
N ASP A 301 12.91 -16.02 25.04
CA ASP A 301 11.46 -16.28 24.98
C ASP A 301 10.61 -15.32 25.84
N HIS A 302 10.99 -15.06 27.09
CA HIS A 302 10.20 -14.17 27.96
C HIS A 302 10.25 -12.70 27.51
N LEU A 303 11.35 -12.24 26.89
CA LEU A 303 11.45 -10.89 26.34
C LEU A 303 10.67 -10.78 25.03
N LEU A 304 10.77 -11.79 24.17
CA LEU A 304 10.01 -11.86 22.92
C LEU A 304 8.50 -11.90 23.20
N ALA A 305 8.06 -12.67 24.19
CA ALA A 305 6.67 -12.70 24.63
C ALA A 305 6.22 -11.34 25.19
N ALA A 306 7.05 -10.68 26.00
CA ALA A 306 6.75 -9.33 26.50
C ALA A 306 6.66 -8.30 25.36
N PHE A 307 7.54 -8.38 24.37
CA PHE A 307 7.50 -7.54 23.17
C PHE A 307 6.21 -7.74 22.40
N ILE A 308 5.82 -8.99 22.12
CA ILE A 308 4.58 -9.31 21.41
C ILE A 308 3.37 -8.77 22.16
N SER A 309 3.33 -8.94 23.49
CA SER A 309 2.24 -8.41 24.32
C SER A 309 2.11 -6.90 24.19
N ARG A 310 3.22 -6.14 24.23
CA ARG A 310 3.20 -4.68 24.05
C ARG A 310 2.86 -4.26 22.63
N ALA A 311 3.37 -4.97 21.63
CA ALA A 311 3.05 -4.72 20.24
C ALA A 311 1.56 -4.96 19.94
N GLN A 312 0.91 -5.90 20.66
CA GLN A 312 -0.53 -6.15 20.56
C GLN A 312 -1.39 -5.03 21.16
N GLU A 313 -0.84 -4.16 22.02
CA GLU A 313 -1.56 -3.00 22.58
C GLU A 313 -1.66 -1.82 21.60
N LYS A 314 -0.83 -1.80 20.55
CA LYS A 314 -0.89 -0.78 19.50
C LYS A 314 -2.22 -0.83 18.73
N PRO A 315 -2.64 0.23 18.04
CA PRO A 315 -3.83 0.17 17.19
C PRO A 315 -3.72 -0.95 16.16
N ALA A 316 -4.83 -1.65 15.89
CA ALA A 316 -4.91 -2.58 14.76
C ALA A 316 -5.05 -1.78 13.45
N PRO A 317 -4.62 -2.33 12.30
CA PRO A 317 -4.77 -1.63 11.02
C PRO A 317 -6.24 -1.44 10.69
N SER A 318 -6.62 -0.31 10.07
CA SER A 318 -8.02 -0.03 9.74
C SER A 318 -8.51 -0.80 8.51
N ILE A 319 -7.57 -1.21 7.65
CA ILE A 319 -7.82 -1.92 6.39
C ILE A 319 -7.04 -3.23 6.41
N VAL A 320 -7.69 -4.31 6.00
CA VAL A 320 -7.07 -5.64 5.96
C VAL A 320 -6.53 -5.89 4.55
N SER A 321 -5.20 -5.99 4.44
CA SER A 321 -4.54 -6.32 3.16
C SER A 321 -4.42 -7.83 2.88
N GLY A 322 -4.78 -8.69 3.85
CA GLY A 322 -4.64 -10.15 3.80
C GLY A 322 -5.99 -10.90 3.79
N VAL A 323 -5.92 -12.23 3.81
CA VAL A 323 -7.13 -13.07 3.86
C VAL A 323 -7.63 -13.14 5.31
N LEU A 324 -8.92 -12.92 5.53
CA LEU A 324 -9.61 -13.22 6.79
C LEU A 324 -10.88 -14.00 6.50
N LEU A 325 -11.24 -14.90 7.42
CA LEU A 325 -12.54 -15.56 7.42
C LEU A 325 -13.59 -14.69 8.09
N ASP A 326 -14.86 -14.88 7.75
CA ASP A 326 -16.02 -14.20 8.36
C ASP A 326 -16.14 -14.46 9.88
N THR A 327 -15.41 -15.44 10.40
CA THR A 327 -15.31 -15.76 11.83
C THR A 327 -14.19 -15.00 12.55
N GLU A 328 -13.32 -14.30 11.81
CA GLU A 328 -12.13 -13.61 12.32
C GLU A 328 -12.35 -12.08 12.36
N THR A 329 -13.55 -11.64 12.76
CA THR A 329 -14.00 -10.24 12.62
C THR A 329 -13.69 -9.34 13.81
N ASP A 330 -13.37 -9.91 14.98
CA ASP A 330 -13.42 -9.17 16.24
C ASP A 330 -12.16 -8.33 16.49
N THR A 331 -11.01 -8.74 15.95
CA THR A 331 -9.77 -7.93 15.95
C THR A 331 -8.91 -8.25 14.74
N PHE A 332 -8.61 -7.25 13.92
CA PHE A 332 -7.70 -7.42 12.80
C PHE A 332 -6.29 -7.79 13.28
N PRO A 333 -5.62 -8.73 12.59
CA PRO A 333 -4.30 -9.19 13.00
C PRO A 333 -3.29 -8.05 12.86
N ARG A 334 -2.51 -7.84 13.91
CA ARG A 334 -1.41 -6.89 13.89
C ARG A 334 -0.19 -7.53 13.25
N SER A 335 0.40 -6.82 12.32
CA SER A 335 1.64 -7.21 11.65
C SER A 335 2.59 -6.05 11.58
N PHE A 336 3.88 -6.38 11.61
CA PHE A 336 4.88 -5.50 11.06
C PHE A 336 4.89 -5.62 9.54
N LYS A 337 4.95 -4.47 8.86
CA LYS A 337 5.22 -4.39 7.43
C LYS A 337 6.31 -3.36 7.17
N PHE A 338 7.26 -3.71 6.32
CA PHE A 338 8.45 -2.88 6.12
C PHE A 338 8.11 -1.52 5.49
N MET A 339 7.24 -1.53 4.48
CA MET A 339 6.67 -0.34 3.83
C MET A 339 5.14 -0.48 3.73
N GLY A 340 4.49 -0.70 4.87
CA GLY A 340 3.08 -1.11 4.94
C GLY A 340 2.13 -0.21 4.17
N GLN A 341 1.03 -0.81 3.71
CA GLN A 341 0.02 -0.09 2.93
C GLN A 341 -0.69 0.98 3.80
N ARG A 342 -1.09 2.05 3.13
CA ARG A 342 -1.76 3.22 3.70
C ARG A 342 -3.25 2.99 3.94
N PHE A 343 -3.82 3.80 4.82
CA PHE A 343 -5.26 4.00 4.88
C PHE A 343 -5.79 4.65 3.60
N ILE A 344 -6.77 4.03 2.95
CA ILE A 344 -7.51 4.58 1.82
C ILE A 344 -9.00 4.60 2.21
N PRO A 345 -9.65 5.78 2.30
CA PRO A 345 -11.06 5.89 2.69
C PRO A 345 -11.98 4.97 1.88
N ASP A 346 -11.79 4.90 0.56
CA ASP A 346 -12.60 4.05 -0.31
C ASP A 346 -12.47 2.57 0.07
N SER A 347 -11.25 2.09 0.30
CA SER A 347 -10.99 0.70 0.70
C SER A 347 -11.60 0.39 2.07
N TYR A 348 -11.51 1.34 3.01
CA TYR A 348 -12.17 1.23 4.30
C TYR A 348 -13.70 1.16 4.15
N ILE A 349 -14.30 2.03 3.35
CA ILE A 349 -15.74 2.04 3.11
C ILE A 349 -16.17 0.73 2.45
N PHE A 350 -15.50 0.30 1.38
CA PHE A 350 -15.82 -0.95 0.69
C PHE A 350 -15.72 -2.17 1.62
N GLN A 351 -14.70 -2.23 2.47
CA GLN A 351 -14.57 -3.30 3.47
C GLN A 351 -15.72 -3.29 4.49
N ASN A 352 -16.34 -2.14 4.76
CA ASN A 352 -17.54 -2.07 5.62
C ASN A 352 -18.85 -2.37 4.86
N LEU A 353 -18.77 -2.63 3.55
CA LEU A 353 -19.92 -2.94 2.68
C LEU A 353 -19.90 -4.39 2.19
N VAL A 354 -19.04 -5.25 2.74
CA VAL A 354 -19.02 -6.69 2.45
C VAL A 354 -19.97 -7.49 3.35
N TYR A 355 -20.23 -8.74 2.94
CA TYR A 355 -21.33 -9.59 3.45
C TYR A 355 -21.40 -9.67 4.99
N ASP A 356 -20.28 -9.84 5.67
CA ASP A 356 -20.15 -9.98 7.12
C ASP A 356 -20.53 -8.69 7.89
N ARG A 357 -20.47 -7.52 7.24
CA ARG A 357 -20.74 -6.20 7.82
C ARG A 357 -22.14 -5.66 7.54
N VAL A 358 -22.78 -6.12 6.47
CA VAL A 358 -24.09 -5.61 6.02
C VAL A 358 -25.27 -6.47 6.48
N THR A 359 -25.04 -7.74 6.83
CA THR A 359 -26.10 -8.68 7.21
C THR A 359 -26.30 -8.85 8.73
N ARG A 360 -25.61 -8.05 9.56
CA ARG A 360 -25.77 -8.04 11.03
C ARG A 360 -26.93 -7.18 11.51
#